data_AF-A0A843E4Q7-F1
#
_entry.id   AF-A0A843E4Q7-F1
#
_cell.length_a   1.000
_cell.length_b   1.000
_cell.length_c   1.000
_cell.angle_alpha   90.00
_cell.angle_beta   90.00
_cell.angle_gamma   90.00
#
_symmetry.space_group_name_H-M   'P 1'
#
loop_
_entity.id
_entity.type
_entity.pdbx_description
1 polymer ?
#
loop_
_entity_poly.entity_id
_entity_poly.type
_entity_poly.pdbx_seq_one_letter_code
_entity_poly.pdbx_strand_id
1 'polypeptide(L)'
;IGYANREGTKRLEQEIADQADMDVFNVGVEITSKSNLQSSINIGKTDVSIIDDGGKVMSLARFSPIARALQARNPYSWAILVSAPSMFRESAEKAAKKVLGL
;
A
#
# COMPACT_ATOMS: atom_id res chain seq x y z
N ILE A 1 -3.37 -3.08 -14.98
CA ILE A 1 -4.21 -2.08 -14.26
C ILE A 1 -3.98 -0.71 -14.89
N GLY A 2 -4.85 -0.32 -15.83
CA GLY A 2 -4.73 0.92 -16.60
C GLY A 2 -5.20 2.17 -15.85
N TYR A 3 -5.16 2.16 -14.52
CA TYR A 3 -5.71 3.24 -13.68
C TYR A 3 -4.63 4.16 -13.07
N ALA A 4 -3.35 3.87 -13.26
CA ALA A 4 -2.24 4.55 -12.59
C ALA A 4 -1.96 5.99 -13.08
N ASN A 5 -2.76 6.50 -14.03
CA ASN A 5 -2.73 7.89 -14.46
C ASN A 5 -4.01 8.61 -13.98
N ARG A 6 -4.04 9.94 -14.09
CA ARG A 6 -5.16 10.75 -13.59
C ARG A 6 -6.51 10.38 -14.22
N GLU A 7 -6.51 10.10 -15.52
CA GLU A 7 -7.73 9.69 -16.24
C GLU A 7 -8.24 8.34 -15.76
N GLY A 8 -7.32 7.40 -15.55
CA GLY A 8 -7.59 6.12 -14.96
C GLY A 8 -8.17 6.24 -13.56
N THR A 9 -7.56 7.04 -12.69
CA THR A 9 -8.07 7.27 -11.33
C THR A 9 -9.51 7.79 -11.35
N LYS A 10 -9.80 8.81 -12.18
CA LYS A 10 -11.16 9.33 -12.36
C LYS A 10 -12.14 8.29 -12.89
N ARG A 11 -11.71 7.45 -13.83
CA ARG A 11 -12.54 6.37 -14.35
C ARG A 11 -12.87 5.35 -13.26
N LEU A 12 -11.90 5.01 -12.42
CA LEU A 12 -12.12 4.08 -11.31
C LEU A 12 -13.05 4.68 -10.24
N GLU A 13 -12.93 5.98 -9.93
CA GLU A 13 -13.89 6.69 -9.07
C GLU A 13 -15.31 6.58 -9.62
N GLN A 14 -15.49 6.82 -10.91
CA GLN A 14 -16.80 6.70 -11.57
C GLN A 14 -17.34 5.26 -11.54
N GLU A 15 -16.53 4.27 -11.89
CA GLU A 15 -16.94 2.86 -11.89
C GLU A 15 -17.36 2.38 -10.50
N ILE A 16 -16.67 2.83 -9.45
CA ILE A 16 -17.03 2.52 -8.06
C ILE A 16 -18.32 3.24 -7.65
N ALA A 17 -18.47 4.51 -8.01
CA ALA A 17 -19.65 5.31 -7.70
C ALA A 17 -20.91 4.71 -8.36
N ASP A 18 -20.83 4.37 -9.64
CA ASP A 18 -21.91 3.73 -10.41
C ASP A 18 -22.28 2.37 -9.82
N GLN A 19 -21.28 1.56 -9.43
CA GLN A 19 -21.50 0.25 -8.86
C GLN A 19 -22.09 0.31 -7.43
N ALA A 20 -21.88 1.42 -6.72
CA ALA A 20 -22.33 1.63 -5.35
C ALA A 20 -23.60 2.50 -5.23
N ASP A 21 -24.14 2.97 -6.37
CA ASP A 21 -25.27 3.90 -6.46
C ASP A 21 -25.07 5.16 -5.60
N MET A 22 -23.92 5.83 -5.78
CA MET A 22 -23.61 7.08 -5.08
C MET A 22 -23.04 8.14 -6.02
N ASP A 23 -23.08 9.39 -5.59
CA ASP A 23 -22.41 10.48 -6.30
C ASP A 23 -20.89 10.26 -6.32
N VAL A 24 -20.26 10.42 -7.49
CA VAL A 24 -18.81 10.31 -7.67
C VAL A 24 -18.01 11.23 -6.76
N PHE A 25 -18.56 12.39 -6.35
CA PHE A 25 -17.95 13.29 -5.37
C PHE A 25 -17.81 12.67 -3.96
N ASN A 26 -18.49 11.55 -3.70
CA ASN A 26 -18.34 10.76 -2.48
C ASN A 26 -17.28 9.65 -2.59
N VAL A 27 -16.58 9.53 -3.72
CA VAL A 27 -15.53 8.53 -3.93
C VAL A 27 -14.22 9.22 -4.28
N GLY A 28 -13.17 8.93 -3.51
CA GLY A 28 -11.81 9.35 -3.83
C GLY A 28 -10.91 8.14 -4.00
N VAL A 29 -10.18 8.07 -5.11
CA VAL A 29 -9.22 7.00 -5.37
C VAL A 29 -7.81 7.57 -5.43
N GLU A 30 -6.87 6.92 -4.76
CA GLU A 30 -5.44 7.21 -4.89
C GLU A 30 -4.71 5.95 -5.31
N ILE A 31 -3.95 6.03 -6.41
CA ILE A 31 -3.10 4.95 -6.89
C ILE A 31 -1.66 5.40 -6.76
N THR A 32 -0.94 4.83 -5.80
CA THR A 32 0.48 5.14 -5.63
C THR A 32 1.27 4.63 -6.82
N SER A 33 1.93 5.53 -7.55
CA SER A 33 2.78 5.16 -8.68
C SER A 33 3.98 4.33 -8.20
N LYS A 34 4.42 3.35 -9.00
CA LYS A 34 5.61 2.54 -8.69
C LYS A 34 6.88 3.39 -8.48
N SER A 35 6.98 4.55 -9.13
CA SER A 35 8.10 5.49 -8.94
C SER A 35 8.02 6.23 -7.60
N ASN A 36 6.84 6.56 -7.09
CA ASN A 36 6.68 7.10 -5.73
C ASN A 36 7.02 6.06 -4.65
N LEU A 37 7.02 4.77 -4.98
CA LEU A 37 7.50 3.70 -4.10
C LEU A 37 9.03 3.62 -4.04
N GLN A 38 9.76 4.20 -5.01
CA GLN A 38 11.22 4.14 -5.07
C GLN A 38 11.91 5.00 -3.99
N SER A 39 11.19 5.94 -3.37
CA SER A 39 11.68 6.72 -2.22
C SER A 39 11.49 5.99 -0.89
N SER A 40 10.99 4.75 -0.89
CA SER A 40 11.12 3.89 0.29
C SER A 40 12.60 3.74 0.58
N ILE A 41 13.00 4.32 1.71
CA ILE A 41 14.12 3.80 2.47
C ILE A 41 13.72 2.37 2.79
N ASN A 42 14.06 1.43 1.90
CA ASN A 42 14.37 0.09 2.35
C ASN A 42 15.32 0.35 3.51
N ILE A 43 14.94 -0.03 4.72
CA ILE A 43 15.88 -0.16 5.82
C ILE A 43 16.74 -1.36 5.40
N GLY A 44 17.53 -1.21 4.33
CA GLY A 44 18.14 -2.30 3.57
C GLY A 44 19.10 -3.06 4.46
N LYS A 45 19.61 -2.37 5.47
CA LYS A 45 20.23 -2.87 6.69
C LYS A 45 19.84 -1.87 7.77
N THR A 46 19.48 -2.33 8.95
CA THR A 46 19.67 -1.48 10.13
C THR A 46 21.20 -1.27 10.19
N ASP A 47 21.71 -0.04 10.17
CA ASP A 47 23.16 0.28 10.24
C ASP A 47 23.76 -0.03 11.62
N VAL A 48 23.27 -1.09 12.25
CA VAL A 48 23.60 -1.53 13.59
C VAL A 48 24.34 -2.86 13.46
N SER A 49 25.64 -2.79 13.71
CA SER A 49 26.52 -3.95 13.84
C SER A 49 26.45 -4.53 15.24
N ILE A 50 26.30 -5.85 15.32
CA ILE A 50 26.34 -6.65 16.55
C ILE A 50 27.62 -7.49 16.51
N ILE A 51 28.37 -7.47 17.60
CA ILE A 51 29.52 -8.34 17.81
C ILE A 51 29.04 -9.55 18.63
N ASP A 52 29.28 -10.76 18.15
CA ASP A 52 29.00 -11.96 18.95
C ASP A 52 30.12 -12.26 19.96
N ASP A 53 29.91 -13.23 20.83
CA ASP A 53 30.88 -13.64 21.84
C ASP A 53 32.22 -14.12 21.24
N GLY A 54 32.24 -14.46 19.94
CA GLY A 54 33.43 -14.84 19.17
C GLY A 54 34.12 -13.68 18.45
N GLY A 55 33.66 -12.44 18.64
CA GLY A 55 34.24 -11.23 18.04
C GLY A 55 33.81 -10.98 16.59
N LYS A 56 32.83 -11.72 16.07
CA LYS A 56 32.37 -11.58 14.68
C LYS A 56 31.30 -10.50 14.54
N VAL A 57 31.51 -9.58 13.61
CA VAL A 57 30.54 -8.52 13.28
C VAL A 57 29.41 -9.06 12.39
N MET A 58 28.16 -8.82 12.81
CA MET A 58 26.95 -9.28 12.12
C MET A 58 25.83 -8.23 12.18
N SER A 59 24.82 -8.35 11.30
CA SER A 59 23.64 -7.48 11.28
C SER A 59 22.66 -7.82 12.40
N LEU A 60 21.99 -6.80 12.97
CA LEU A 60 20.90 -6.95 13.93
C LEU A 60 19.80 -7.93 13.46
N ALA A 61 19.47 -7.94 12.17
CA ALA A 61 18.45 -8.84 11.62
C ALA A 61 18.82 -10.33 11.71
N ARG A 62 20.06 -10.68 12.03
CA ARG A 62 20.45 -12.07 12.31
C ARG A 62 19.91 -12.55 13.66
N PHE A 63 19.85 -11.65 14.66
CA PHE A 63 19.50 -11.96 16.04
C PHE A 63 18.08 -11.55 16.42
N SER A 64 17.53 -10.55 15.75
CA SER A 64 16.21 -9.99 16.08
C SER A 64 15.18 -10.37 15.01
N PRO A 65 14.21 -11.24 15.33
CA PRO A 65 13.11 -11.57 14.42
C PRO A 65 12.30 -10.34 14.01
N ILE A 66 12.11 -9.38 14.92
CA ILE A 66 11.43 -8.11 14.60
C ILE A 66 12.24 -7.27 13.62
N ALA A 67 13.56 -7.19 13.78
CA ALA A 67 14.42 -6.49 12.81
C ALA A 67 14.40 -7.17 11.44
N ARG A 68 14.42 -8.51 11.40
CA ARG A 68 14.27 -9.27 10.15
C ARG A 68 12.92 -9.02 9.48
N ALA A 69 11.84 -9.03 10.25
CA ALA A 69 10.49 -8.77 9.74
C ALA A 69 10.35 -7.35 9.20
N LEU A 70 10.96 -6.35 9.85
CA LEU A 70 10.96 -4.96 9.38
C LEU A 70 11.76 -4.77 8.09
N GLN A 71 12.88 -5.49 7.92
CA GLN A 71 13.67 -5.47 6.67
C GLN A 71 12.98 -6.21 5.53
N ALA A 72 12.32 -7.34 5.83
CA ALA A 72 11.59 -8.14 4.85
C ALA A 72 10.21 -7.56 4.51
N ARG A 73 9.70 -6.64 5.33
CA ARG A 73 8.41 -5.99 5.10
C ARG A 73 8.49 -5.24 3.78
N ASN A 74 7.66 -5.65 2.82
CA ASN A 74 7.31 -4.85 1.67
C ASN A 74 6.27 -3.81 2.13
N PRO A 75 6.61 -2.52 2.30
CA PRO A 75 5.65 -1.52 2.73
C PRO A 75 4.52 -1.28 1.71
N TYR A 76 4.60 -1.88 0.52
CA TYR A 76 3.74 -1.59 -0.63
C TYR A 76 2.99 -2.82 -1.15
N SER A 77 2.39 -3.61 -0.26
CA SER A 77 1.49 -4.70 -0.67
C SER A 77 0.12 -4.21 -1.18
N TRP A 78 -0.14 -2.89 -1.18
CA TRP A 78 -1.35 -2.29 -1.72
C TRP A 78 -1.00 -0.97 -2.42
N ALA A 79 -1.56 -0.73 -3.61
CA ALA A 79 -1.31 0.50 -4.37
C ALA A 79 -2.62 1.14 -4.88
N ILE A 80 -3.75 0.86 -4.22
CA ILE A 80 -5.03 1.51 -4.48
C ILE A 80 -5.67 1.80 -3.12
N LEU A 81 -5.87 3.07 -2.82
CA LEU A 81 -6.70 3.53 -1.72
C LEU A 81 -8.04 3.99 -2.29
N VAL A 82 -9.12 3.56 -1.66
CA VAL A 82 -10.47 4.03 -1.96
C VAL A 82 -11.02 4.66 -0.68
N SER A 83 -11.55 5.87 -0.79
CA SER A 83 -12.10 6.65 0.30
C SER A 83 -13.53 7.07 -0.02
N ALA A 84 -14.37 7.11 1.01
CA ALA A 84 -15.75 7.59 0.95
C ALA A 84 -16.20 8.09 2.33
N PRO A 85 -17.23 8.95 2.41
CA PRO A 85 -17.88 9.29 3.68
C PRO A 85 -18.29 8.04 4.47
N SER A 86 -18.27 8.13 5.80
CA SER A 86 -18.50 6.98 6.69
C SER A 86 -19.81 6.24 6.41
N MET A 87 -20.86 6.98 6.06
CA MET A 87 -22.18 6.45 5.68
C MET A 87 -22.16 5.53 4.44
N PHE A 88 -21.16 5.66 3.56
CA PHE A 88 -21.03 4.89 2.33
C PHE A 88 -19.93 3.82 2.40
N ARG A 89 -19.24 3.67 3.54
CA ARG A 89 -18.05 2.81 3.67
C ARG A 89 -18.28 1.39 3.15
N GLU A 90 -19.36 0.74 3.59
CA GLU A 90 -19.62 -0.66 3.22
C GLU A 90 -20.00 -0.81 1.74
N SER A 91 -20.78 0.13 1.20
CA SER A 91 -21.17 0.14 -0.22
C SER A 91 -19.95 0.35 -1.12
N ALA A 92 -19.11 1.35 -0.79
CA ALA A 92 -17.87 1.64 -1.48
C ALA A 92 -16.89 0.46 -1.44
N GLU A 93 -16.75 -0.23 -0.30
CA GLU A 93 -15.89 -1.41 -0.18
C GLU A 93 -16.34 -2.56 -1.10
N LYS A 94 -17.63 -2.89 -1.08
CA LYS A 94 -18.19 -3.96 -1.93
C LYS A 94 -18.06 -3.62 -3.42
N ALA A 95 -18.35 -2.37 -3.79
CA ALA A 95 -18.23 -1.90 -5.16
C ALA A 95 -16.78 -1.93 -5.64
N ALA A 96 -15.84 -1.40 -4.83
CA ALA A 96 -14.42 -1.41 -5.15
C ALA A 96 -13.87 -2.82 -5.36
N LYS A 97 -14.21 -3.77 -4.47
CA LYS A 97 -13.82 -5.19 -4.62
C LYS A 97 -14.32 -5.77 -5.94
N LYS A 98 -15.60 -5.53 -6.25
CA LYS A 98 -16.21 -6.02 -7.50
C LYS A 98 -15.56 -5.42 -8.75
N VAL A 99 -15.35 -4.10 -8.79
CA VAL A 99 -14.72 -3.40 -9.92
C VAL A 99 -13.26 -3.84 -10.11
N LEU A 100 -12.52 -4.03 -9.01
CA LEU A 100 -11.12 -4.44 -9.03
C LEU A 100 -10.92 -5.96 -9.20
N GLY A 101 -11.98 -6.76 -9.08
CA GLY A 101 -11.90 -8.23 -9.15
C GLY A 101 -11.19 -8.87 -7.95
N LEU A 102 -11.40 -8.32 -6.74
CA LEU A 102 -10.80 -8.76 -5.47
C LEU A 102 -11.80 -9.44 -4.53
#